data_AF-A0A8J3VYB9-F1
#
_entry.id   AF-A0A8J3VYB9-F1
#
_cell.length_a   1.000
_cell.length_b   1.000
_cell.length_c   1.000
_cell.angle_alpha   90.00
_cell.angle_beta   90.00
_cell.angle_gamma   90.00
#
_symmetry.space_group_name_H-M   'P 1'
#
loop_
_entity.id
_entity.type
_entity.pdbx_description
1 polymer ?
#
loop_
_entity_poly.entity_id
_entity_poly.type
_entity_poly.pdbx_seq_one_letter_code
_entity_poly.pdbx_strand_id
1 'polypeptide(L)'
;MTPCLPLLALAALVTGLTGVPQPGVVTMSAAPSPAAASDIVDHVTASALGTYWTPERMERALPIDLLSTVKRVEMATAGILPAAVASPVPPPSPSPSPSPSPSPSPSPSPSPSPDAASTGPRRVRQAGLARRPGLPQARTSGSKWNAGGAVTRTTGRVFLTMDGVDFVCSASAVRSANKDVVVTAGHCVKNGSGSWAENWTFVPGYRAGRRPYGAYTARRMFVAGPWARGGNDDYDLGMVAVTTANGRHLGDAVGGQEIGFNARRGLRTYGFGFPADPPYNGEHLLYCAGVVRADPQGQTRDQGLRCDLTAGASGGPWLSGFDPATGRGTLTSVSSFKYSNDHRTMYGPYFGAAARDLFQAAQRA
;
A
#
# COMPACT_ATOMS: atom_id res chain seq x y z
N MET A 1 63.74 -0.73 -9.03
CA MET A 1 64.68 -1.58 -8.29
C MET A 1 63.89 -2.70 -7.61
N THR A 2 63.71 -3.81 -8.31
CA THR A 2 63.55 -5.15 -7.73
C THR A 2 64.91 -5.64 -7.21
N PRO A 3 64.95 -6.56 -6.24
CA PRO A 3 65.06 -8.01 -6.54
C PRO A 3 64.12 -8.84 -5.64
N CYS A 4 63.50 -9.98 -5.99
CA CYS A 4 63.79 -11.15 -6.83
C CYS A 4 64.83 -12.14 -6.27
N LEU A 5 64.42 -13.43 -6.20
CA LEU A 5 65.18 -14.71 -6.12
C LEU A 5 65.47 -15.33 -4.72
N PRO A 6 65.78 -16.64 -4.62
CA PRO A 6 64.85 -17.78 -4.72
C PRO A 6 65.16 -18.87 -3.64
N LEU A 7 64.48 -20.03 -3.61
CA LEU A 7 65.19 -21.27 -3.28
C LEU A 7 64.51 -22.52 -3.87
N LEU A 8 65.36 -23.43 -4.30
CA LEU A 8 65.16 -24.57 -5.18
C LEU A 8 64.51 -25.81 -4.53
N ALA A 9 63.97 -26.60 -5.45
CA ALA A 9 63.54 -27.99 -5.38
C ALA A 9 64.48 -28.96 -4.65
N LEU A 10 63.87 -29.96 -4.00
CA LEU A 10 64.43 -31.31 -3.89
C LEU A 10 63.39 -32.31 -4.41
N ALA A 11 63.75 -33.02 -5.47
CA ALA A 11 63.01 -34.17 -5.99
C ALA A 11 63.46 -35.44 -5.24
N ALA A 12 62.50 -36.25 -4.81
CA ALA A 12 62.75 -37.63 -4.42
C ALA A 12 61.70 -38.53 -5.11
N LEU A 13 62.18 -39.29 -6.09
CA LEU A 13 61.49 -40.47 -6.63
C LEU A 13 61.42 -41.53 -5.53
N VAL A 14 60.23 -42.02 -5.21
CA VAL A 14 60.08 -43.34 -4.59
C VAL A 14 58.99 -44.10 -5.34
N THR A 15 59.44 -45.21 -5.92
CA THR A 15 58.71 -46.24 -6.64
C THR A 15 57.71 -46.98 -5.74
N GLY A 16 56.61 -47.42 -6.35
CA GLY A 16 55.42 -47.92 -5.66
C GLY A 16 55.57 -49.21 -4.87
N LEU A 17 54.65 -49.36 -3.91
CA LEU A 17 54.20 -50.62 -3.34
C LEU A 17 52.67 -50.55 -3.16
N THR A 18 52.04 -51.69 -3.44
CA THR A 18 50.61 -51.96 -3.59
C THR A 18 49.76 -51.59 -2.37
N GLY A 19 48.82 -50.65 -2.55
CA GLY A 19 47.80 -50.29 -1.55
C GLY A 19 46.48 -51.02 -1.78
N VAL A 20 46.05 -51.77 -0.76
CA VAL A 20 44.75 -52.44 -0.62
C VAL A 20 43.60 -51.41 -0.75
N PRO A 21 42.50 -51.70 -1.48
CA PRO A 21 41.37 -50.78 -1.56
C PRO A 21 40.63 -50.71 -0.22
N GLN A 22 40.60 -49.54 0.40
CA GLN A 22 39.71 -49.24 1.51
C GLN A 22 38.27 -49.08 0.99
N PRO A 23 37.25 -49.57 1.72
CA PRO A 23 35.85 -49.35 1.34
C PRO A 23 35.54 -47.86 1.39
N GLY A 24 35.00 -47.33 0.28
CA GLY A 24 34.67 -45.92 0.12
C GLY A 24 33.69 -45.46 1.20
N VAL A 25 34.06 -44.39 1.91
CA VAL A 25 33.12 -43.61 2.70
C VAL A 25 32.21 -42.90 1.71
N VAL A 26 31.00 -43.45 1.53
CA VAL A 26 29.91 -42.74 0.87
C VAL A 26 29.54 -41.59 1.80
N THR A 27 30.00 -40.38 1.50
CA THR A 27 29.44 -39.17 2.09
C THR A 27 28.00 -39.08 1.60
N MET A 28 27.05 -39.50 2.44
CA MET A 28 25.65 -39.20 2.18
C MET A 28 25.51 -37.67 2.19
N SER A 29 25.37 -37.10 1.00
CA SER A 29 24.91 -35.72 0.85
C SER A 29 23.62 -35.61 1.64
N ALA A 30 23.62 -34.79 2.69
CA ALA A 30 22.40 -34.46 3.41
C ALA A 30 21.36 -34.03 2.37
N ALA A 31 20.20 -34.70 2.36
CA ALA A 31 19.06 -34.27 1.58
C ALA A 31 18.79 -32.79 1.95
N PRO A 32 18.44 -31.94 0.97
CA PRO A 32 18.05 -30.57 1.30
C PRO A 32 16.95 -30.62 2.35
N SER A 33 17.14 -29.90 3.46
CA SER A 33 16.09 -29.72 4.46
C SER A 33 14.79 -29.36 3.74
N PRO A 34 13.64 -29.97 4.09
CA PRO A 34 12.37 -29.58 3.49
C PRO A 34 12.21 -28.08 3.70
N ALA A 35 11.96 -27.35 2.61
CA ALA A 35 11.63 -25.94 2.70
C ALA A 35 10.54 -25.81 3.77
N ALA A 36 10.79 -25.00 4.80
CA ALA A 36 9.80 -24.75 5.85
C ALA A 36 8.47 -24.44 5.15
N ALA A 37 7.42 -25.19 5.46
CA ALA A 37 6.12 -25.00 4.84
C ALA A 37 5.74 -23.51 4.97
N SER A 38 5.26 -22.91 3.88
CA SER A 38 4.86 -21.51 3.89
C SER A 38 3.76 -21.29 4.94
N ASP A 39 4.03 -20.45 5.94
CA ASP A 39 3.08 -20.10 7.01
C ASP A 39 2.03 -19.11 6.49
N ILE A 40 1.07 -19.67 5.75
CA ILE A 40 -0.06 -18.97 5.17
C ILE A 40 -1.32 -19.38 5.92
N VAL A 41 -2.14 -18.41 6.29
CA VAL A 41 -3.48 -18.63 6.82
C VAL A 41 -4.45 -18.11 5.77
N ASP A 42 -5.44 -18.93 5.42
CA ASP A 42 -6.43 -18.58 4.42
C ASP A 42 -7.87 -18.73 4.93
N HIS A 43 -8.80 -18.12 4.20
CA HIS A 43 -10.22 -18.16 4.47
C HIS A 43 -11.00 -18.21 3.17
N VAL A 44 -11.84 -19.23 3.03
CA VAL A 44 -12.81 -19.34 1.93
C VAL A 44 -14.06 -18.58 2.35
N THR A 45 -14.46 -17.62 1.54
CA THR A 45 -15.66 -16.82 1.82
C THR A 45 -16.89 -17.53 1.28
N ALA A 46 -18.01 -17.42 2.01
CA ALA A 46 -19.30 -17.77 1.46
C ALA A 46 -19.63 -16.82 0.30
N SER A 47 -20.27 -17.34 -0.75
CA SER A 47 -20.68 -16.52 -1.89
C SER A 47 -21.72 -15.49 -1.45
N ALA A 48 -21.31 -14.25 -1.24
CA ALA A 48 -22.23 -13.15 -1.02
C ALA A 48 -22.89 -12.79 -2.35
N LEU A 49 -24.23 -12.81 -2.39
CA LEU A 49 -24.99 -12.21 -3.48
C LEU A 49 -24.58 -10.72 -3.56
N GLY A 50 -24.35 -10.21 -4.77
CA GLY A 50 -23.80 -8.87 -5.04
C GLY A 50 -24.68 -7.68 -4.61
N THR A 51 -25.60 -7.87 -3.67
CA THR A 51 -26.60 -6.92 -3.21
C THR A 51 -26.26 -6.25 -1.87
N TYR A 52 -25.25 -6.72 -1.14
CA TYR A 52 -24.88 -6.14 0.16
C TYR A 52 -24.51 -4.66 0.07
N TRP A 53 -23.62 -4.29 -0.87
CA TRP A 53 -23.12 -2.92 -1.00
C TRP A 53 -24.00 -2.03 -1.88
N THR A 54 -24.98 -1.41 -1.23
CA THR A 54 -25.75 -0.29 -1.81
C THR A 54 -24.87 0.99 -1.85
N PRO A 55 -25.22 1.99 -2.68
CA PRO A 55 -24.54 3.29 -2.67
C PRO A 55 -24.49 3.91 -1.26
N GLU A 56 -25.57 3.81 -0.49
CA GLU A 56 -25.68 4.40 0.84
C GLU A 56 -24.79 3.69 1.88
N ARG A 57 -24.54 2.38 1.73
CA ARG A 57 -23.56 1.67 2.57
C ARG A 57 -22.14 2.04 2.19
N MET A 58 -21.86 2.11 0.89
CA MET A 58 -20.54 2.51 0.39
C MET A 58 -20.15 3.92 0.84
N GLU A 59 -21.11 4.86 0.83
CA GLU A 59 -20.90 6.24 1.26
C GLU A 59 -20.64 6.36 2.77
N ARG A 60 -21.29 5.52 3.59
CA ARG A 60 -21.17 5.54 5.06
C ARG A 60 -20.01 4.69 5.61
N ALA A 61 -19.38 3.86 4.78
CA ALA A 61 -18.31 2.99 5.22
C ALA A 61 -17.10 3.80 5.70
N LEU A 62 -16.59 3.44 6.88
CA LEU A 62 -15.51 4.17 7.57
C LEU A 62 -14.13 3.75 7.04
N PRO A 63 -13.10 4.60 7.10
CA PRO A 63 -11.75 4.10 6.83
C PRO A 63 -11.31 3.07 7.88
N ILE A 64 -10.73 1.95 7.45
CA ILE A 64 -10.45 0.79 8.33
C ILE A 64 -9.52 1.08 9.49
N ASP A 65 -8.63 2.06 9.36
CA ASP A 65 -7.67 2.43 10.40
C ASP A 65 -8.39 2.92 11.69
N LEU A 66 -9.68 3.26 11.59
CA LEU A 66 -10.55 3.59 12.72
C LEU A 66 -11.11 2.37 13.46
N LEU A 67 -10.90 1.13 13.00
CA LEU A 67 -11.42 -0.09 13.63
C LEU A 67 -11.05 -0.17 15.12
N SER A 68 -9.78 0.14 15.46
CA SER A 68 -9.32 0.14 16.85
C SER A 68 -10.02 1.20 17.71
N THR A 69 -10.44 2.31 17.11
CA THR A 69 -11.21 3.37 17.77
C THR A 69 -12.65 2.94 17.97
N VAL A 70 -13.29 2.36 16.95
CA VAL A 70 -14.67 1.86 17.03
C VAL A 70 -14.79 0.77 18.09
N LYS A 71 -13.87 -0.20 18.11
CA LYS A 71 -13.83 -1.23 19.17
C LYS A 71 -13.72 -0.64 20.57
N ARG A 72 -12.89 0.40 20.76
CA ARG A 72 -12.75 1.06 22.06
C ARG A 72 -14.05 1.75 22.48
N VAL A 73 -14.75 2.40 21.56
CA VAL A 73 -16.05 3.02 21.84
C VAL A 73 -17.10 1.96 22.15
N GLU A 74 -17.20 0.90 21.36
CA GLU A 74 -18.16 -0.20 21.61
C GLU A 74 -17.93 -0.85 22.98
N MET A 75 -16.68 -1.19 23.31
CA MET A 75 -16.32 -1.77 24.61
C MET A 75 -16.58 -0.83 25.78
N ALA A 76 -16.40 0.49 25.59
CA ALA A 76 -16.77 1.50 26.58
C ALA A 76 -18.29 1.59 26.75
N THR A 77 -19.06 1.58 25.65
CA THR A 77 -20.54 1.62 25.69
C THR A 77 -21.16 0.33 26.23
N ALA A 78 -20.49 -0.81 26.06
CA ALA A 78 -20.89 -2.11 26.60
C ALA A 78 -20.50 -2.30 28.09
N GLY A 79 -19.83 -1.31 28.70
CA GLY A 79 -19.38 -1.38 30.10
C GLY A 79 -18.30 -2.43 30.37
N ILE A 80 -17.61 -2.91 29.33
CA ILE A 80 -16.61 -4.00 29.40
C ILE A 80 -15.20 -3.45 29.68
N LEU A 81 -14.97 -2.17 29.42
CA LEU A 81 -13.78 -1.48 29.91
C LEU A 81 -14.04 -1.01 31.35
N PRO A 82 -13.06 -1.11 32.27
CA PRO A 82 -13.20 -0.44 33.55
C PRO A 82 -13.44 1.04 33.27
N ALA A 83 -14.48 1.60 33.88
CA ALA A 83 -14.69 3.04 33.89
C ALA A 83 -13.32 3.66 34.19
N ALA A 84 -12.76 4.39 33.23
CA ALA A 84 -11.54 5.12 33.48
C ALA A 84 -11.85 5.98 34.70
N VAL A 85 -11.24 5.67 35.84
CA VAL A 85 -11.22 6.56 36.99
C VAL A 85 -10.70 7.87 36.44
N ALA A 86 -11.62 8.81 36.23
CA ALA A 86 -11.29 10.14 35.80
C ALA A 86 -10.30 10.65 36.83
N SER A 87 -9.02 10.72 36.43
CA SER A 87 -8.04 11.45 37.21
C SER A 87 -8.62 12.86 37.38
N PRO A 88 -8.65 13.41 38.61
CA PRO A 88 -9.26 14.71 38.83
C PRO A 88 -8.63 15.71 37.86
N VAL A 89 -9.48 16.31 37.03
CA VAL A 89 -9.08 17.38 36.13
C VAL A 89 -8.45 18.47 37.00
N PRO A 90 -7.16 18.83 36.80
CA PRO A 90 -6.58 19.94 37.54
C PRO A 90 -7.41 21.19 37.26
N PRO A 91 -7.66 22.05 38.26
CA PRO A 91 -8.44 23.27 38.04
C PRO A 91 -7.80 24.09 36.92
N PRO A 92 -8.61 24.78 36.09
CA PRO A 92 -8.09 25.56 34.98
C PRO A 92 -7.07 26.57 35.51
N SER A 93 -5.85 26.51 34.97
CA SER A 93 -4.87 27.58 35.19
C SER A 93 -5.45 28.90 34.69
N PRO A 94 -5.31 30.00 35.43
CA PRO A 94 -5.85 31.29 35.00
C PRO A 94 -5.24 31.69 33.65
N SER A 95 -6.11 32.02 32.70
CA SER A 95 -5.71 32.60 31.41
C SER A 95 -4.91 33.88 31.63
N PRO A 96 -3.79 34.10 30.93
CA PRO A 96 -3.20 35.43 30.88
C PRO A 96 -4.18 36.38 30.17
N SER A 97 -4.46 37.52 30.79
CA SER A 97 -5.23 38.61 30.20
C SER A 97 -4.65 39.04 28.83
N PRO A 98 -5.50 39.41 27.87
CA PRO A 98 -5.04 39.88 26.57
C PRO A 98 -4.32 41.23 26.71
N SER A 99 -3.12 41.33 26.15
CA SER A 99 -2.52 42.63 25.84
C SER A 99 -3.26 43.27 24.66
N PRO A 100 -3.57 44.58 24.69
CA PRO A 100 -4.24 45.25 23.59
C PRO A 100 -3.32 45.34 22.37
N SER A 101 -3.83 44.90 21.21
CA SER A 101 -3.25 45.23 19.91
C SER A 101 -3.52 46.70 19.58
N PRO A 102 -2.52 47.51 19.17
CA PRO A 102 -2.78 48.76 18.48
C PRO A 102 -3.23 48.51 17.02
N SER A 103 -4.27 49.25 16.63
CA SER A 103 -4.97 49.23 15.34
C SER A 103 -4.08 49.35 14.09
N PRO A 104 -4.53 48.83 12.93
CA PRO A 104 -3.88 49.05 11.65
C PRO A 104 -4.09 50.50 11.15
N SER A 105 -3.01 51.11 10.65
CA SER A 105 -3.07 52.31 9.82
C SER A 105 -3.69 52.01 8.43
N PRO A 106 -4.36 52.99 7.79
CA PRO A 106 -5.08 52.77 6.53
C PRO A 106 -4.15 52.62 5.32
N SER A 107 -4.50 51.70 4.43
CA SER A 107 -3.95 51.61 3.07
C SER A 107 -4.40 52.80 2.21
N PRO A 108 -3.55 53.37 1.34
CA PRO A 108 -3.97 54.33 0.35
C PRO A 108 -4.77 53.66 -0.78
N SER A 109 -5.83 54.35 -1.19
CA SER A 109 -6.73 54.03 -2.29
C SER A 109 -6.04 54.22 -3.66
N PRO A 110 -6.27 53.38 -4.68
CA PRO A 110 -5.87 53.68 -6.06
C PRO A 110 -6.85 54.66 -6.72
N SER A 111 -6.32 55.74 -7.29
CA SER A 111 -7.05 56.70 -8.14
C SER A 111 -7.05 56.25 -9.61
N PRO A 112 -8.05 56.61 -10.44
CA PRO A 112 -8.22 56.10 -11.79
C PRO A 112 -7.40 56.83 -12.87
N SER A 113 -7.32 56.18 -14.04
CA SER A 113 -6.59 56.47 -15.28
C SER A 113 -6.64 57.91 -15.83
N PRO A 114 -5.82 58.19 -16.86
CA PRO A 114 -6.44 58.40 -18.18
C PRO A 114 -5.75 57.69 -19.35
N ASP A 115 -6.53 57.55 -20.42
CA ASP A 115 -6.19 57.02 -21.74
C ASP A 115 -4.95 57.64 -22.39
N ALA A 116 -4.22 56.82 -23.15
CA ALA A 116 -3.57 57.25 -24.39
C ALA A 116 -3.41 56.06 -25.35
N ALA A 117 -4.04 56.19 -26.51
CA ALA A 117 -3.92 55.30 -27.66
C ALA A 117 -2.50 55.32 -28.25
N SER A 118 -2.00 54.17 -28.70
CA SER A 118 -1.26 54.07 -29.97
C SER A 118 -1.02 52.61 -30.40
N THR A 119 -1.45 52.36 -31.63
CA THR A 119 -1.18 51.31 -32.62
C THR A 119 0.04 50.38 -32.44
N GLY A 120 -0.20 49.06 -32.60
CA GLY A 120 0.81 48.01 -32.83
C GLY A 120 0.18 46.66 -33.22
N PRO A 121 0.82 45.81 -34.06
CA PRO A 121 0.12 45.00 -35.05
C PRO A 121 -0.51 43.70 -34.53
N ARG A 122 -1.62 43.35 -35.18
CA ARG A 122 -2.42 42.12 -35.06
C ARG A 122 -1.55 40.85 -35.10
N ARG A 123 -1.29 40.26 -33.93
CA ARG A 123 -0.75 38.89 -33.83
C ARG A 123 -1.89 37.89 -33.98
N VAL A 124 -1.74 37.04 -35.00
CA VAL A 124 -2.61 35.91 -35.32
C VAL A 124 -2.82 35.06 -34.08
N ARG A 125 -4.10 34.80 -33.73
CA ARG A 125 -4.50 33.81 -32.73
C ARG A 125 -4.04 32.43 -33.21
N GLN A 126 -2.88 31.97 -32.76
CA GLN A 126 -2.57 30.55 -32.77
C GLN A 126 -3.45 29.89 -31.72
N ALA A 127 -4.34 29.01 -32.19
CA ALA A 127 -5.07 28.08 -31.35
C ALA A 127 -4.06 27.34 -30.45
N GLY A 128 -4.15 27.60 -29.14
CA GLY A 128 -3.32 26.92 -28.15
C GLY A 128 -3.61 25.42 -28.22
N LEU A 129 -2.57 24.67 -28.62
CA LEU A 129 -2.50 23.22 -28.46
C LEU A 129 -2.96 22.85 -27.05
N ALA A 130 -3.96 21.97 -26.96
CA ALA A 130 -4.44 21.43 -25.70
C ALA A 130 -3.25 20.96 -24.85
N ARG A 131 -3.08 21.57 -23.68
CA ARG A 131 -1.99 21.26 -22.75
C ARG A 131 -2.15 19.80 -22.31
N ARG A 132 -1.28 18.91 -22.80
CA ARG A 132 -1.13 17.55 -22.26
C ARG A 132 -1.00 17.67 -20.73
N PRO A 133 -1.71 16.86 -19.92
CA PRO A 133 -1.46 16.84 -18.48
C PRO A 133 0.04 16.66 -18.25
N GLY A 134 0.66 17.60 -17.52
CA GLY A 134 2.09 17.54 -17.23
C GLY A 134 2.45 16.23 -16.54
N LEU A 135 3.64 15.70 -16.83
CA LEU A 135 4.14 14.51 -16.15
C LEU A 135 4.16 14.77 -14.62
N PRO A 136 3.74 13.79 -13.80
CA PRO A 136 3.80 13.86 -12.33
C PRO A 136 5.17 14.30 -11.82
N GLN A 137 5.18 15.14 -10.77
CA GLN A 137 6.42 15.66 -10.20
C GLN A 137 7.31 14.55 -9.59
N ALA A 138 8.61 14.86 -9.49
CA ALA A 138 9.63 13.95 -8.94
C ALA A 138 9.33 13.53 -7.48
N ARG A 139 8.67 14.42 -6.73
CA ARG A 139 8.12 14.16 -5.40
C ARG A 139 6.68 14.65 -5.37
N THR A 140 5.79 13.89 -4.75
CA THR A 140 4.38 14.24 -4.58
C THR A 140 3.87 13.65 -3.29
N SER A 141 3.03 14.37 -2.57
CA SER A 141 2.45 13.93 -1.32
C SER A 141 0.97 14.27 -1.33
N GLY A 142 0.11 13.28 -1.58
CA GLY A 142 -1.34 13.45 -1.54
C GLY A 142 -1.93 14.28 -2.68
N SER A 143 -1.69 13.90 -3.94
CA SER A 143 -2.32 14.57 -5.09
C SER A 143 -3.25 13.64 -5.86
N LYS A 144 -4.27 14.21 -6.51
CA LYS A 144 -5.16 13.44 -7.39
C LYS A 144 -4.41 12.91 -8.62
N TRP A 145 -4.62 11.64 -8.94
CA TRP A 145 -4.09 11.03 -10.15
C TRP A 145 -5.02 11.32 -11.34
N ASN A 146 -4.55 12.10 -12.31
CA ASN A 146 -5.32 12.48 -13.50
C ASN A 146 -4.71 11.99 -14.83
N ALA A 147 -3.56 11.30 -14.79
CA ALA A 147 -2.86 10.89 -16.00
C ALA A 147 -3.43 9.62 -16.66
N GLY A 148 -4.38 8.93 -16.02
CA GLY A 148 -4.97 7.71 -16.56
C GLY A 148 -4.02 6.51 -16.48
N GLY A 149 -3.90 5.75 -17.57
CA GLY A 149 -3.02 4.58 -17.65
C GLY A 149 -3.53 3.35 -16.88
N ALA A 150 -2.74 2.28 -16.89
CA ALA A 150 -3.10 0.99 -16.30
C ALA A 150 -3.43 1.11 -14.81
N VAL A 151 -2.69 1.90 -14.03
CA VAL A 151 -2.94 2.12 -12.59
C VAL A 151 -4.35 2.60 -12.29
N THR A 152 -4.95 3.42 -13.16
CA THR A 152 -6.31 3.94 -12.94
C THR A 152 -7.37 2.84 -12.99
N ARG A 153 -7.14 1.77 -13.74
CA ARG A 153 -8.06 0.64 -13.86
C ARG A 153 -7.67 -0.56 -13.00
N THR A 154 -6.37 -0.75 -12.72
CA THR A 154 -5.91 -1.86 -11.86
C THR A 154 -6.06 -1.53 -10.37
N THR A 155 -6.04 -0.26 -9.98
CA THR A 155 -6.26 0.16 -8.58
C THR A 155 -7.73 0.46 -8.33
N GLY A 156 -8.23 0.07 -7.17
CA GLY A 156 -9.63 0.22 -6.81
C GLY A 156 -9.84 0.44 -5.32
N ARG A 157 -11.06 0.86 -4.99
CA ARG A 157 -11.53 0.95 -3.61
C ARG A 157 -12.05 -0.41 -3.16
N VAL A 158 -11.76 -0.77 -1.93
CA VAL A 158 -12.25 -1.98 -1.28
C VAL A 158 -13.31 -1.55 -0.27
N PHE A 159 -14.41 -2.29 -0.25
CA PHE A 159 -15.45 -2.21 0.76
C PHE A 159 -15.49 -3.54 1.49
N LEU A 160 -15.52 -3.50 2.82
CA LEU A 160 -15.55 -4.70 3.64
C LEU A 160 -16.34 -4.46 4.93
N THR A 161 -16.78 -5.52 5.57
CA THR A 161 -17.31 -5.48 6.92
C THR A 161 -16.33 -6.20 7.83
N MET A 162 -15.99 -5.63 8.98
CA MET A 162 -15.14 -6.28 9.96
C MET A 162 -15.69 -6.01 11.35
N ASP A 163 -15.87 -7.08 12.12
CA ASP A 163 -16.45 -6.99 13.46
C ASP A 163 -17.80 -6.24 13.47
N GLY A 164 -18.64 -6.48 12.45
CA GLY A 164 -19.97 -5.87 12.30
C GLY A 164 -20.01 -4.46 11.70
N VAL A 165 -18.86 -3.85 11.43
CA VAL A 165 -18.76 -2.46 10.96
C VAL A 165 -18.25 -2.40 9.52
N ASP A 166 -18.87 -1.54 8.70
CA ASP A 166 -18.48 -1.33 7.30
C ASP A 166 -17.27 -0.40 7.19
N PHE A 167 -16.24 -0.87 6.50
CA PHE A 167 -15.00 -0.16 6.26
C PHE A 167 -14.61 -0.06 4.79
N VAL A 168 -13.65 0.84 4.53
CA VAL A 168 -13.00 1.01 3.25
C VAL A 168 -11.48 0.88 3.32
N CYS A 169 -10.94 0.34 2.25
CA CYS A 169 -9.53 0.20 1.94
C CYS A 169 -9.27 0.51 0.47
N SER A 170 -8.05 0.28 0.03
CA SER A 170 -7.61 0.29 -1.36
C SER A 170 -6.94 -1.05 -1.71
N ALA A 171 -6.94 -1.41 -2.99
CA ALA A 171 -6.23 -2.61 -3.47
C ALA A 171 -5.82 -2.45 -4.94
N SER A 172 -5.01 -3.38 -5.44
CA SER A 172 -4.65 -3.44 -6.86
C SER A 172 -4.72 -4.84 -7.44
N ALA A 173 -5.31 -4.95 -8.63
CA ALA A 173 -5.20 -6.14 -9.49
C ALA A 173 -3.75 -6.34 -9.93
N VAL A 174 -3.28 -7.59 -9.85
CA VAL A 174 -1.96 -8.02 -10.33
C VAL A 174 -2.11 -9.11 -11.37
N ARG A 175 -1.12 -9.25 -12.25
CA ARG A 175 -1.12 -10.36 -13.20
C ARG A 175 -0.93 -11.67 -12.44
N SER A 176 -1.90 -12.57 -12.53
CA SER A 176 -1.88 -13.88 -11.89
C SER A 176 -2.33 -14.98 -12.86
N ALA A 177 -1.98 -16.22 -12.58
CA ALA A 177 -2.35 -17.38 -13.41
C ALA A 177 -3.88 -17.55 -13.55
N ASN A 178 -4.61 -17.38 -12.45
CA ASN A 178 -6.08 -17.42 -12.43
C ASN A 178 -6.76 -16.10 -12.82
N LYS A 179 -5.98 -15.05 -13.14
CA LYS A 179 -6.45 -13.70 -13.50
C LYS A 179 -7.27 -12.95 -12.43
N ASP A 180 -7.46 -13.51 -11.24
CA ASP A 180 -8.40 -12.98 -10.25
C ASP A 180 -7.73 -12.58 -8.93
N VAL A 181 -6.43 -12.23 -8.94
CA VAL A 181 -5.72 -11.84 -7.71
C VAL A 181 -5.66 -10.32 -7.57
N VAL A 182 -6.00 -9.87 -6.37
CA VAL A 182 -5.75 -8.51 -5.88
C VAL A 182 -4.82 -8.53 -4.67
N VAL A 183 -3.98 -7.51 -4.59
CA VAL A 183 -3.06 -7.25 -3.47
C VAL A 183 -3.61 -6.09 -2.63
N THR A 184 -3.60 -6.24 -1.31
CA THR A 184 -4.05 -5.25 -0.33
C THR A 184 -3.24 -5.38 0.98
N ALA A 185 -3.51 -4.57 1.99
CA ALA A 185 -2.93 -4.74 3.32
C ALA A 185 -3.61 -5.93 4.04
N GLY A 186 -2.89 -6.54 4.97
CA GLY A 186 -3.39 -7.64 5.79
C GLY A 186 -4.57 -7.22 6.65
N HIS A 187 -4.54 -6.02 7.25
CA HIS A 187 -5.63 -5.50 8.06
C HIS A 187 -6.91 -5.23 7.25
N CYS A 188 -6.80 -5.00 5.94
CA CYS A 188 -7.95 -4.93 5.03
C CYS A 188 -8.60 -6.29 4.76
N VAL A 189 -8.07 -7.38 5.31
CA VAL A 189 -8.50 -8.76 5.08
C VAL A 189 -8.77 -9.48 6.42
N LYS A 190 -7.98 -9.20 7.46
CA LYS A 190 -8.07 -9.84 8.77
C LYS A 190 -7.57 -8.89 9.85
N ASN A 191 -8.25 -8.80 10.99
CA ASN A 191 -7.92 -7.87 12.09
C ASN A 191 -6.68 -8.25 12.95
N GLY A 192 -5.91 -9.26 12.54
CA GLY A 192 -4.72 -9.73 13.27
C GLY A 192 -4.98 -10.51 14.56
N SER A 193 -6.25 -10.64 15.01
CA SER A 193 -6.60 -11.30 16.29
C SER A 193 -7.74 -12.32 16.21
N GLY A 194 -8.41 -12.49 15.06
CA GLY A 194 -9.35 -13.58 14.86
C GLY A 194 -10.32 -13.39 13.70
N SER A 195 -10.83 -12.19 13.50
CA SER A 195 -11.91 -11.92 12.55
C SER A 195 -11.38 -11.72 11.13
N TRP A 196 -12.00 -12.41 10.19
CA TRP A 196 -11.83 -12.17 8.76
C TRP A 196 -12.79 -11.09 8.30
N ALA A 197 -12.40 -10.38 7.24
CA ALA A 197 -13.29 -9.44 6.58
C ALA A 197 -14.45 -10.17 5.91
N GLU A 198 -15.65 -9.68 6.15
CA GLU A 198 -16.88 -10.10 5.50
C GLU A 198 -17.27 -9.12 4.39
N ASN A 199 -18.20 -9.52 3.52
CA ASN A 199 -18.72 -8.71 2.42
C ASN A 199 -17.63 -8.07 1.53
N TRP A 200 -16.42 -8.62 1.54
CA TRP A 200 -15.25 -7.97 0.95
C TRP A 200 -15.41 -7.84 -0.57
N THR A 201 -15.38 -6.61 -1.06
CA THR A 201 -15.70 -6.25 -2.45
C THR A 201 -14.70 -5.24 -2.99
N PHE A 202 -14.02 -5.61 -4.06
CA PHE A 202 -13.11 -4.75 -4.80
C PHE A 202 -13.79 -4.07 -5.98
N VAL A 203 -13.65 -2.75 -6.08
CA VAL A 203 -14.19 -1.94 -7.19
C VAL A 203 -13.05 -1.26 -7.94
N PRO A 204 -12.52 -1.89 -9.01
CA PRO A 204 -11.44 -1.31 -9.80
C PRO A 204 -11.89 -0.02 -10.50
N GLY A 205 -11.01 0.98 -10.52
CA GLY A 205 -11.28 2.27 -11.15
C GLY A 205 -12.44 3.05 -10.53
N TYR A 206 -12.75 2.80 -9.25
CA TYR A 206 -13.77 3.52 -8.51
C TYR A 206 -13.62 5.05 -8.66
N ARG A 207 -14.73 5.76 -8.89
CA ARG A 207 -14.73 7.22 -8.98
C ARG A 207 -16.11 7.81 -8.75
N ALA A 208 -16.30 8.57 -7.66
CA ALA A 208 -17.57 9.27 -7.40
C ALA A 208 -18.77 8.30 -7.46
N GLY A 209 -18.71 7.19 -6.70
CA GLY A 209 -19.70 6.11 -6.72
C GLY A 209 -19.72 5.21 -7.97
N ARG A 210 -19.05 5.61 -9.07
CA ARG A 210 -19.02 4.82 -10.30
C ARG A 210 -18.15 3.58 -10.16
N ARG A 211 -18.64 2.48 -10.75
CA ARG A 211 -18.01 1.16 -10.77
C ARG A 211 -17.72 0.72 -12.22
N PRO A 212 -16.82 1.40 -12.95
CA PRO A 212 -16.71 1.27 -14.41
C PRO A 212 -16.33 -0.12 -14.90
N TYR A 213 -15.73 -0.94 -14.04
CA TYR A 213 -15.32 -2.31 -14.36
C TYR A 213 -16.08 -3.36 -13.54
N GLY A 214 -17.17 -2.97 -12.86
CA GLY A 214 -17.93 -3.85 -11.97
C GLY A 214 -17.39 -3.89 -10.54
N ALA A 215 -17.89 -4.86 -9.78
CA ALA A 215 -17.55 -5.10 -8.39
C ALA A 215 -17.24 -6.59 -8.20
N TYR A 216 -16.10 -6.90 -7.61
CA TYR A 216 -15.53 -8.24 -7.51
C TYR A 216 -15.49 -8.66 -6.05
N THR A 217 -16.26 -9.67 -5.67
CA THR A 217 -16.31 -10.14 -4.27
C THR A 217 -15.17 -11.11 -4.00
N ALA A 218 -14.66 -11.14 -2.77
CA ALA A 218 -13.69 -12.16 -2.38
C ALA A 218 -14.32 -13.56 -2.48
N ARG A 219 -13.57 -14.54 -3.00
CA ARG A 219 -13.87 -15.98 -2.87
C ARG A 219 -12.89 -16.70 -1.95
N ARG A 220 -11.64 -16.19 -1.86
CA ARG A 220 -10.63 -16.70 -0.94
C ARG A 220 -9.64 -15.62 -0.56
N MET A 221 -9.29 -15.56 0.71
CA MET A 221 -8.41 -14.56 1.30
C MET A 221 -7.18 -15.21 1.91
N PHE A 222 -6.04 -14.55 1.83
CA PHE A 222 -4.75 -15.07 2.30
C PHE A 222 -3.98 -13.98 3.03
N VAL A 223 -3.44 -14.33 4.20
CA VAL A 223 -2.50 -13.51 4.97
C VAL A 223 -1.38 -14.39 5.52
N ALA A 224 -0.22 -13.80 5.83
CA ALA A 224 0.86 -14.53 6.47
C ALA A 224 0.53 -14.81 7.94
N GLY A 225 1.00 -15.93 8.49
CA GLY A 225 0.76 -16.34 9.87
C GLY A 225 1.14 -15.31 10.94
N PRO A 226 2.28 -14.60 10.84
CA PRO A 226 2.64 -13.53 11.78
C PRO A 226 1.62 -12.39 11.82
N TRP A 227 1.02 -12.03 10.67
CA TRP A 227 -0.11 -11.10 10.64
C TRP A 227 -1.34 -11.73 11.28
N ALA A 228 -1.69 -12.94 10.85
CA ALA A 228 -2.94 -13.60 11.21
C ALA A 228 -3.14 -13.81 12.70
N ARG A 229 -2.06 -14.03 13.46
CA ARG A 229 -2.07 -14.42 14.87
C ARG A 229 -1.53 -13.35 15.81
N GLY A 230 -1.00 -12.24 15.30
CA GLY A 230 -0.36 -11.23 16.14
C GLY A 230 -0.29 -9.83 15.55
N GLY A 231 -0.89 -9.58 14.37
CA GLY A 231 -0.88 -8.25 13.75
C GLY A 231 0.52 -7.69 13.51
N ASN A 232 1.49 -8.55 13.17
CA ASN A 232 2.86 -8.09 12.92
C ASN A 232 2.94 -7.27 11.62
N ASP A 233 3.22 -5.96 11.76
CA ASP A 233 3.24 -4.99 10.67
C ASP A 233 4.23 -5.34 9.53
N ASP A 234 5.33 -6.04 9.82
CA ASP A 234 6.26 -6.57 8.79
C ASP A 234 5.55 -7.45 7.74
N TYR A 235 4.39 -7.99 8.11
CA TYR A 235 3.60 -8.95 7.36
C TYR A 235 2.19 -8.44 7.08
N ASP A 236 1.92 -7.13 7.22
CA ASP A 236 0.62 -6.51 6.94
C ASP A 236 0.29 -6.47 5.43
N LEU A 237 0.12 -7.66 4.86
CA LEU A 237 -0.10 -7.92 3.46
C LEU A 237 -1.18 -8.99 3.30
N GLY A 238 -2.17 -8.69 2.47
CA GLY A 238 -3.23 -9.60 2.08
C GLY A 238 -3.21 -9.85 0.56
N MET A 239 -3.47 -11.09 0.18
CA MET A 239 -3.82 -11.45 -1.20
C MET A 239 -5.24 -11.98 -1.21
N VAL A 240 -6.05 -11.54 -2.17
CA VAL A 240 -7.43 -11.99 -2.29
C VAL A 240 -7.65 -12.51 -3.70
N ALA A 241 -8.12 -13.74 -3.79
CA ALA A 241 -8.71 -14.27 -5.01
C ALA A 241 -10.18 -13.84 -5.04
N VAL A 242 -10.60 -13.18 -6.12
CA VAL A 242 -11.96 -12.67 -6.28
C VAL A 242 -12.80 -13.57 -7.21
N THR A 243 -14.11 -13.41 -7.14
CA THR A 243 -15.08 -13.98 -8.08
C THR A 243 -15.03 -13.27 -9.42
N THR A 244 -15.68 -13.82 -10.45
CA THR A 244 -15.95 -13.07 -11.69
C THR A 244 -17.06 -12.05 -11.49
N ALA A 245 -16.97 -10.90 -12.14
CA ALA A 245 -18.07 -9.93 -12.22
C ALA A 245 -18.68 -9.97 -13.63
N ASN A 246 -20.00 -10.12 -13.74
CA ASN A 246 -20.70 -10.25 -15.02
C ASN A 246 -20.11 -11.34 -15.94
N GLY A 247 -19.73 -12.48 -15.36
CA GLY A 247 -19.11 -13.59 -16.08
C GLY A 247 -17.68 -13.34 -16.59
N ARG A 248 -17.03 -12.24 -16.19
CA ARG A 248 -15.67 -11.89 -16.62
C ARG A 248 -14.67 -11.91 -15.46
N HIS A 249 -13.51 -12.51 -15.70
CA HIS A 249 -12.37 -12.45 -14.78
C HIS A 249 -11.87 -11.02 -14.60
N LEU A 250 -11.30 -10.74 -13.43
CA LEU A 250 -10.79 -9.40 -13.11
C LEU A 250 -9.69 -8.97 -14.08
N GLY A 251 -8.69 -9.84 -14.28
CA GLY A 251 -7.54 -9.58 -15.14
C GLY A 251 -7.94 -9.38 -16.60
N ASP A 252 -9.04 -10.01 -17.05
CA ASP A 252 -9.57 -9.75 -18.39
C ASP A 252 -10.22 -8.36 -18.46
N ALA A 253 -10.85 -7.88 -17.40
CA ALA A 253 -11.51 -6.56 -17.36
C ALA A 253 -10.52 -5.39 -17.28
N VAL A 254 -9.49 -5.49 -16.44
CA VAL A 254 -8.61 -4.34 -16.12
C VAL A 254 -7.13 -4.59 -16.41
N GLY A 255 -6.75 -5.83 -16.74
CA GLY A 255 -5.37 -6.26 -16.74
C GLY A 255 -4.84 -6.45 -15.31
N GLY A 256 -3.53 -6.30 -15.14
CA GLY A 256 -2.89 -6.32 -13.83
C GLY A 256 -1.52 -5.66 -13.88
N GLN A 257 -1.09 -5.13 -12.73
CA GLN A 257 0.29 -4.69 -12.53
C GLN A 257 1.21 -5.93 -12.40
N GLU A 258 2.50 -5.74 -12.65
CA GLU A 258 3.47 -6.75 -12.21
C GLU A 258 3.54 -6.75 -10.69
N ILE A 259 3.90 -7.88 -10.09
CA ILE A 259 4.26 -7.97 -8.68
C ILE A 259 5.72 -8.41 -8.56
N GLY A 260 6.47 -7.76 -7.67
CA GLY A 260 7.89 -8.01 -7.46
C GLY A 260 8.18 -8.40 -6.02
N PHE A 261 9.03 -9.41 -5.85
CA PHE A 261 9.49 -9.89 -4.55
C PHE A 261 11.00 -9.71 -4.43
N ASN A 262 11.48 -9.50 -3.20
CA ASN A 262 12.88 -9.23 -2.89
C ASN A 262 13.47 -8.07 -3.72
N ALA A 263 12.64 -7.07 -4.03
CA ALA A 263 13.08 -5.90 -4.75
C ALA A 263 14.13 -5.12 -3.96
N ARG A 264 15.05 -4.44 -4.64
CA ARG A 264 16.02 -3.57 -3.97
C ARG A 264 15.30 -2.56 -3.07
N ARG A 265 15.84 -2.30 -1.88
CA ARG A 265 15.33 -1.26 -0.96
C ARG A 265 15.72 0.14 -1.42
N GLY A 266 14.98 1.16 -1.00
CA GLY A 266 15.29 2.57 -1.29
C GLY A 266 14.99 3.00 -2.73
N LEU A 267 14.06 2.33 -3.41
CA LEU A 267 13.66 2.67 -4.77
C LEU A 267 12.79 3.93 -4.82
N ARG A 268 12.74 4.55 -6.00
CA ARG A 268 11.71 5.53 -6.32
C ARG A 268 10.39 4.80 -6.53
N THR A 269 9.36 5.26 -5.83
CA THR A 269 8.08 4.57 -5.69
C THR A 269 6.94 5.56 -5.82
N TYR A 270 5.85 5.11 -6.45
CA TYR A 270 4.57 5.78 -6.47
C TYR A 270 3.58 4.96 -5.63
N GLY A 271 3.06 5.54 -4.54
CA GLY A 271 2.02 4.93 -3.72
C GLY A 271 0.66 5.47 -4.11
N PHE A 272 -0.32 4.61 -4.36
CA PHE A 272 -1.67 5.00 -4.78
C PHE A 272 -2.71 4.54 -3.78
N GLY A 273 -3.86 5.22 -3.69
CA GLY A 273 -4.98 4.79 -2.86
C GLY A 273 -6.18 5.74 -2.91
N PHE A 274 -7.22 5.36 -2.15
CA PHE A 274 -8.48 6.08 -1.97
C PHE A 274 -8.62 6.53 -0.50
N PRO A 275 -7.85 7.54 -0.06
CA PRO A 275 -7.98 8.08 1.30
C PRO A 275 -9.40 8.62 1.53
N ALA A 276 -10.03 8.22 2.64
CA ALA A 276 -11.42 8.50 2.97
C ALA A 276 -11.61 9.32 4.25
N ASP A 277 -10.52 9.75 4.87
CA ASP A 277 -10.52 10.65 6.01
C ASP A 277 -10.10 12.07 5.60
N PRO A 278 -10.66 13.16 6.18
CA PRO A 278 -10.38 14.53 5.78
C PRO A 278 -8.87 14.85 5.68
N PRO A 279 -8.45 15.61 4.66
CA PRO A 279 -9.26 16.40 3.73
C PRO A 279 -9.80 15.61 2.52
N TYR A 280 -9.68 14.28 2.53
CA TYR A 280 -10.16 13.43 1.45
C TYR A 280 -11.50 12.77 1.78
N ASN A 281 -12.17 12.23 0.77
CA ASN A 281 -13.51 11.65 0.87
C ASN A 281 -13.61 10.25 0.22
N GLY A 282 -12.49 9.67 -0.22
CA GLY A 282 -12.43 8.35 -0.83
C GLY A 282 -12.96 8.25 -2.26
N GLU A 283 -13.39 9.36 -2.88
CA GLU A 283 -14.06 9.34 -4.18
C GLU A 283 -13.12 9.39 -5.39
N HIS A 284 -11.82 9.54 -5.15
CA HIS A 284 -10.82 9.70 -6.18
C HIS A 284 -9.57 8.87 -5.89
N LEU A 285 -8.91 8.43 -6.96
CA LEU A 285 -7.57 7.86 -6.88
C LEU A 285 -6.57 9.00 -6.65
N LEU A 286 -5.84 8.91 -5.54
CA LEU A 286 -4.77 9.81 -5.19
C LEU A 286 -3.43 9.05 -5.14
N TYR A 287 -2.34 9.80 -5.15
CA TYR A 287 -1.01 9.25 -5.09
C TYR A 287 -0.02 10.12 -4.33
N CYS A 288 1.05 9.45 -3.91
CA CYS A 288 2.31 10.01 -3.45
C CYS A 288 3.43 9.47 -4.33
N ALA A 289 4.53 10.21 -4.45
CA ALA A 289 5.70 9.81 -5.19
C ALA A 289 6.96 10.28 -4.46
N GLY A 290 7.96 9.41 -4.36
CA GLY A 290 9.20 9.73 -3.66
C GLY A 290 10.15 8.55 -3.64
N VAL A 291 11.31 8.76 -3.03
CA VAL A 291 12.24 7.66 -2.77
C VAL A 291 11.96 7.15 -1.37
N VAL A 292 11.71 5.85 -1.23
CA VAL A 292 11.40 5.25 0.07
C VAL A 292 12.65 5.15 0.96
N ARG A 293 12.46 5.11 2.27
CA ARG A 293 13.54 4.99 3.27
C ARG A 293 13.23 3.87 4.24
N ALA A 294 14.24 3.31 4.90
CA ALA A 294 13.99 2.37 5.98
C ALA A 294 13.20 3.04 7.11
N ASP A 295 12.41 2.26 7.84
CA ASP A 295 11.80 2.70 9.09
C ASP A 295 12.88 3.22 10.05
N PRO A 296 12.88 4.52 10.40
CA PRO A 296 13.89 5.10 11.29
C PRO A 296 13.71 4.64 12.75
N GLN A 297 12.53 4.13 13.13
CA GLN A 297 12.28 3.62 14.48
C GLN A 297 12.80 2.19 14.65
N GLY A 298 13.05 1.47 13.55
CA GLY A 298 13.53 0.09 13.55
C GLY A 298 12.56 -0.90 14.19
N GLN A 299 11.28 -0.53 14.36
CA GLN A 299 10.25 -1.43 14.89
C GLN A 299 9.78 -2.42 13.82
N THR A 300 9.93 -2.03 12.55
CA THR A 300 9.61 -2.84 11.39
C THR A 300 10.79 -2.92 10.42
N ARG A 301 10.75 -3.91 9.53
CA ARG A 301 11.59 -4.02 8.34
C ARG A 301 10.93 -3.32 7.16
N ASP A 302 10.03 -2.37 7.39
CA ASP A 302 9.27 -1.70 6.36
C ASP A 302 10.04 -0.55 5.72
N GLN A 303 9.42 0.06 4.72
CA GLN A 303 9.93 1.26 4.09
C GLN A 303 8.90 2.38 4.16
N GLY A 304 9.36 3.57 4.54
CA GLY A 304 8.56 4.79 4.60
C GLY A 304 8.58 5.57 3.28
N LEU A 305 7.40 5.97 2.83
CA LEU A 305 7.16 6.92 1.74
C LEU A 305 6.54 8.19 2.33
N ARG A 306 7.15 9.35 2.09
CA ARG A 306 6.51 10.63 2.44
C ARG A 306 5.19 10.75 1.68
N CYS A 307 4.09 10.73 2.41
CA CYS A 307 2.76 10.59 1.84
C CYS A 307 1.66 11.08 2.78
N ASP A 308 0.94 12.11 2.35
CA ASP A 308 -0.17 12.72 3.10
C ASP A 308 -1.52 12.03 2.85
N LEU A 309 -1.56 10.86 2.20
CA LEU A 309 -2.80 10.07 2.10
C LEU A 309 -3.23 9.63 3.51
N THR A 310 -4.52 9.78 3.81
CA THR A 310 -5.11 9.43 5.10
C THR A 310 -5.71 8.02 5.07
N ALA A 311 -6.38 7.69 6.16
CA ALA A 311 -7.03 6.41 6.39
C ALA A 311 -7.94 6.01 5.22
N GLY A 312 -7.98 4.72 4.88
CA GLY A 312 -8.64 4.17 3.68
C GLY A 312 -7.75 4.08 2.43
N ALA A 313 -6.61 4.77 2.42
CA ALA A 313 -5.54 4.51 1.44
C ALA A 313 -4.84 3.16 1.66
N SER A 314 -5.05 2.56 2.84
CA SER A 314 -4.46 1.29 3.25
C SER A 314 -4.75 0.16 2.25
N GLY A 315 -3.75 -0.66 1.98
CA GLY A 315 -3.72 -1.68 0.92
C GLY A 315 -3.48 -1.16 -0.50
N GLY A 316 -3.48 0.16 -0.70
CA GLY A 316 -3.20 0.76 -1.99
C GLY A 316 -1.77 0.46 -2.48
N PRO A 317 -1.55 0.26 -3.79
CA PRO A 317 -0.30 -0.30 -4.29
C PRO A 317 0.85 0.69 -4.28
N TRP A 318 2.04 0.20 -3.95
CA TRP A 318 3.30 0.92 -4.14
C TRP A 318 4.06 0.35 -5.33
N LEU A 319 4.17 1.17 -6.38
CA LEU A 319 4.73 0.79 -7.67
C LEU A 319 6.15 1.36 -7.83
N SER A 320 7.12 0.47 -7.99
CA SER A 320 8.50 0.79 -8.40
C SER A 320 8.65 0.65 -9.92
N GLY A 321 9.65 1.32 -10.51
CA GLY A 321 9.83 1.34 -11.97
C GLY A 321 8.60 1.90 -12.71
N PHE A 322 7.80 2.72 -12.03
CA PHE A 322 6.52 3.19 -12.52
C PHE A 322 6.70 4.21 -13.66
N ASP A 323 6.03 3.95 -14.77
CA ASP A 323 5.94 4.86 -15.91
C ASP A 323 4.58 5.61 -15.88
N PRO A 324 4.58 6.93 -15.60
CA PRO A 324 3.37 7.73 -15.59
C PRO A 324 2.60 7.77 -16.91
N ALA A 325 3.26 7.55 -18.05
CA ALA A 325 2.60 7.61 -19.36
C ALA A 325 1.73 6.38 -19.61
N THR A 326 2.23 5.19 -19.26
CA THR A 326 1.48 3.94 -19.40
C THR A 326 0.68 3.58 -18.15
N GLY A 327 1.03 4.15 -17.00
CA GLY A 327 0.48 3.78 -15.69
C GLY A 327 0.89 2.37 -15.25
N ARG A 328 1.98 1.82 -15.79
CA ARG A 328 2.51 0.49 -15.44
C ARG A 328 3.68 0.61 -14.49
N GLY A 329 3.79 -0.34 -13.56
CA GLY A 329 4.95 -0.52 -12.71
C GLY A 329 4.94 -1.89 -12.04
N THR A 330 5.90 -2.09 -11.15
CA THR A 330 6.01 -3.32 -10.35
C THR A 330 5.55 -3.03 -8.93
N LEU A 331 4.48 -3.71 -8.50
CA LEU A 331 3.95 -3.65 -7.14
C LEU A 331 4.92 -4.37 -6.20
N THR A 332 5.56 -3.60 -5.33
CA THR A 332 6.62 -4.08 -4.42
C THR A 332 6.30 -3.83 -2.94
N SER A 333 5.19 -3.16 -2.66
CA SER A 333 4.65 -2.94 -1.32
C SER A 333 3.19 -2.46 -1.42
N VAL A 334 2.56 -2.25 -0.27
CA VAL A 334 1.24 -1.62 -0.12
C VAL A 334 1.29 -0.59 1.00
N SER A 335 0.37 0.39 1.00
CA SER A 335 0.20 1.27 2.16
C SER A 335 -0.32 0.46 3.35
N SER A 336 0.37 0.50 4.49
CA SER A 336 0.01 -0.27 5.69
C SER A 336 -0.36 0.67 6.84
N PHE A 337 0.62 1.35 7.43
CA PHE A 337 0.39 2.15 8.64
C PHE A 337 1.12 3.50 8.62
N LYS A 338 0.79 4.33 9.61
CA LYS A 338 1.57 5.52 10.01
C LYS A 338 1.82 5.47 11.51
N TYR A 339 2.98 5.96 11.94
CA TYR A 339 3.18 6.22 13.36
C TYR A 339 2.31 7.38 13.83
N SER A 340 1.84 7.31 15.07
CA SER A 340 1.02 8.37 15.69
C SER A 340 1.75 9.71 15.81
N ASN A 341 3.08 9.71 15.85
CA ASN A 341 3.92 10.91 15.89
C ASN A 341 4.44 11.34 14.50
N ASP A 342 4.13 10.60 13.43
CA ASP A 342 4.50 10.93 12.05
C ASP A 342 3.34 10.67 11.08
N HIS A 343 2.51 11.69 10.90
CA HIS A 343 1.40 11.63 9.94
C HIS A 343 1.83 11.89 8.49
N ARG A 344 3.11 12.20 8.23
CA ARG A 344 3.63 12.57 6.91
C ARG A 344 4.30 11.41 6.17
N THR A 345 4.51 10.28 6.84
CA THR A 345 5.12 9.10 6.25
C THR A 345 4.15 7.93 6.32
N MET A 346 3.83 7.35 5.17
CA MET A 346 3.14 6.06 5.08
C MET A 346 4.20 4.97 5.04
N TYR A 347 4.03 3.91 5.81
CA TYR A 347 4.89 2.73 5.80
C TYR A 347 4.22 1.60 5.04
N GLY A 348 5.04 0.74 4.45
CA GLY A 348 4.57 -0.42 3.70
C GLY A 348 5.51 -1.60 3.84
N PRO A 349 4.97 -2.83 3.95
CA PRO A 349 5.75 -4.03 4.21
C PRO A 349 6.68 -4.35 3.05
N TYR A 350 7.84 -4.90 3.39
CA TYR A 350 8.78 -5.40 2.40
C TYR A 350 8.28 -6.73 1.80
N PHE A 351 8.14 -6.79 0.48
CA PHE A 351 7.68 -8.00 -0.20
C PHE A 351 8.79 -9.05 -0.30
N GLY A 352 9.02 -9.77 0.80
CA GLY A 352 9.97 -10.88 0.90
C GLY A 352 9.38 -12.25 0.52
N ALA A 353 9.91 -13.31 1.12
CA ALA A 353 9.47 -14.69 0.90
C ALA A 353 7.97 -14.89 1.22
N ALA A 354 7.49 -14.38 2.36
CA ALA A 354 6.08 -14.51 2.74
C ALA A 354 5.14 -13.90 1.68
N ALA A 355 5.46 -12.72 1.15
CA ALA A 355 4.67 -12.09 0.08
C ALA A 355 4.62 -12.94 -1.20
N ARG A 356 5.76 -13.54 -1.57
CA ARG A 356 5.85 -14.45 -2.73
C ARG A 356 4.99 -15.69 -2.51
N ASP A 357 5.05 -16.28 -1.32
CA ASP A 357 4.34 -17.51 -1.02
C ASP A 357 2.82 -17.25 -0.97
N LEU A 358 2.39 -16.11 -0.42
CA LEU A 358 0.99 -15.64 -0.48
C LEU A 358 0.50 -15.47 -1.92
N PHE A 359 1.29 -14.82 -2.78
CA PHE A 359 0.92 -14.64 -4.18
C PHE A 359 0.81 -15.99 -4.91
N GLN A 360 1.75 -16.91 -4.66
CA GLN A 360 1.72 -18.26 -5.22
C GLN A 360 0.48 -19.05 -4.79
N ALA A 361 0.08 -18.95 -3.52
CA ALA A 361 -1.15 -19.56 -3.04
C ALA A 361 -2.39 -18.92 -3.70
N ALA A 362 -2.47 -17.59 -3.72
CA ALA A 362 -3.61 -16.86 -4.26
C ALA A 362 -3.82 -17.08 -5.77
N GLN A 363 -2.76 -17.16 -6.56
CA GLN A 363 -2.87 -17.36 -8.01
C GLN A 363 -3.28 -18.79 -8.42
N ARG A 364 -3.22 -19.75 -7.49
CA ARG A 364 -3.70 -21.14 -7.65
C ARG A 364 -5.08 -21.37 -7.07
N ALA A 365 -5.60 -20.40 -6.32
CA ALA A 365 -6.88 -20.47 -5.66
C ALA A 365 -8.02 -20.61 -6.66
#